data_AF-A0A1A0MX86-F1
#
_entry.id   AF-A0A1A0MX86-F1
#
_cell.length_a   1.000
_cell.length_b   1.000
_cell.length_c   1.000
_cell.angle_alpha   90.00
_cell.angle_beta   90.00
_cell.angle_gamma   90.00
#
_symmetry.space_group_name_H-M   'P 1'
#
loop_
_entity.id
_entity.type
_entity.pdbx_description
1 polymer ?
#
loop_
_entity_poly.entity_id
_entity_poly.type
_entity_poly.pdbx_seq_one_letter_code
_entity_poly.pdbx_strand_id
1 'polypeptide(L)'
;MRRPWNPPLDGYRSINALAETTIGLYKNECVRADSPFRRGPLNTVGDVEYITADYVAWYNQQRLMHRLGRIPPAEAEARYYSQLVTGRPAGSQKPEGA
;
A
#
# COMPACT_ATOMS: atom_id res chain seq x y z
N MET A 1 6.97 13.36 33.10
CA MET A 1 5.76 13.85 32.41
C MET A 1 5.55 13.04 31.14
N ARG A 2 4.66 12.03 31.14
CA ARG A 2 4.21 11.36 29.91
C ARG A 2 2.94 12.09 29.46
N ARG A 3 2.87 12.51 28.19
CA ARG A 3 1.65 13.10 27.65
C ARG A 3 0.53 12.04 27.67
N PRO A 4 -0.72 12.42 27.98
CA PRO A 4 -1.84 11.49 27.93
C PRO A 4 -2.05 10.98 26.50
N TRP A 5 -2.26 9.67 26.37
CA TRP A 5 -2.63 9.00 25.13
C TRP A 5 -3.95 9.55 24.59
N ASN A 6 -4.00 9.92 23.30
CA ASN A 6 -5.21 10.45 22.66
C ASN A 6 -5.60 9.56 21.45
N PRO A 7 -6.47 8.55 21.65
CA PRO A 7 -6.74 7.47 20.70
C PRO A 7 -7.01 7.90 19.24
N PRO A 8 -7.88 8.88 18.97
CA PRO A 8 -8.22 9.22 17.59
C PRO A 8 -7.06 9.88 16.84
N LEU A 9 -6.26 10.71 17.50
CA LEU A 9 -5.15 11.42 16.84
C LEU A 9 -3.95 10.50 16.57
N ASP A 10 -3.72 9.50 17.43
CA ASP A 10 -2.62 8.55 17.28
C ASP A 10 -2.81 7.66 16.03
N GLY A 11 -4.06 7.28 15.73
CA GLY A 11 -4.45 6.61 14.49
C GLY A 11 -4.10 7.44 13.23
N TYR A 12 -4.55 8.70 13.16
CA TYR A 12 -4.26 9.57 12.03
C TYR A 12 -2.76 9.85 11.84
N ARG A 13 -2.01 10.02 12.94
CA ARG A 13 -0.55 10.22 12.88
C ARG A 13 0.16 9.00 12.29
N SER A 14 -0.26 7.80 12.68
CA SER A 14 0.33 6.55 12.13
C SER A 14 0.07 6.39 10.63
N ILE A 15 -1.14 6.73 10.16
CA ILE A 15 -1.50 6.68 8.75
C ILE A 15 -0.72 7.74 7.96
N ASN A 16 -0.59 8.96 8.49
CA ASN A 16 0.18 10.02 7.87
C ASN A 16 1.66 9.63 7.73
N ALA A 17 2.28 9.11 8.80
CA ALA A 17 3.67 8.67 8.75
C ALA A 17 3.92 7.54 7.73
N LEU A 18 2.97 6.61 7.58
CA LEU A 18 3.03 5.57 6.56
C LEU A 18 2.90 6.16 5.14
N ALA A 19 1.97 7.08 4.94
CA ALA A 19 1.79 7.77 3.66
C ALA A 19 3.05 8.57 3.28
N GLU A 20 3.61 9.33 4.23
CA GLU A 20 4.85 10.09 4.07
C GLU A 20 6.04 9.20 3.69
N THR A 21 6.16 8.04 4.33
CA THR A 21 7.19 7.06 3.99
C THR A 21 7.00 6.52 2.57
N THR A 22 5.77 6.19 2.20
CA THR A 22 5.43 5.63 0.89
C THR A 22 5.68 6.64 -0.24
N ILE A 23 5.31 7.91 -0.04
CA ILE A 23 5.59 8.96 -1.04
C ILE A 23 7.08 9.27 -1.15
N GLY A 24 7.84 9.23 -0.05
CA GLY A 24 9.29 9.36 -0.06
C GLY A 24 9.96 8.25 -0.88
N LEU A 25 9.51 7.02 -0.68
CA LEU A 25 9.97 5.85 -1.44
C LEU A 25 9.68 5.98 -2.94
N TYR A 26 8.45 6.35 -3.29
CA TYR A 26 8.06 6.62 -4.68
C TYR A 26 8.95 7.68 -5.33
N LYS A 27 9.20 8.81 -4.66
CA LYS A 27 10.07 9.87 -5.19
C LYS A 27 11.50 9.38 -5.40
N ASN A 28 12.00 8.53 -4.51
CA ASN A 28 13.38 8.02 -4.58
C ASN A 28 13.58 6.94 -5.65
N GLU A 29 12.61 6.03 -5.81
CA GLU A 29 12.72 4.87 -6.70
C GLU A 29 12.14 5.11 -8.09
N CYS A 30 11.03 5.84 -8.18
CA CYS A 30 10.35 6.10 -9.46
C CYS A 30 10.81 7.41 -10.11
N VAL A 31 10.83 8.52 -9.34
CA VAL A 31 10.98 9.87 -9.89
C VAL A 31 12.43 10.33 -9.99
N ARG A 32 13.35 9.81 -9.16
CA ARG A 32 14.76 10.24 -9.14
C ARG A 32 15.42 10.07 -10.52
N ALA A 33 16.34 10.96 -10.89
CA ALA A 33 16.87 11.06 -12.25
C ALA A 33 17.52 9.76 -12.77
N ASP A 34 18.09 8.96 -11.88
CA ASP A 34 18.74 7.66 -12.13
C ASP A 34 17.79 6.46 -11.93
N SER A 35 16.49 6.70 -11.79
CA SER A 35 15.47 5.66 -11.66
C SER A 35 15.43 4.76 -12.92
N PRO A 36 15.30 3.44 -12.75
CA PRO A 36 15.14 2.51 -13.87
C PRO A 36 13.80 2.68 -14.59
N PHE A 37 12.82 3.37 -13.98
CA PHE A 37 11.54 3.67 -14.60
C PHE A 37 11.61 4.89 -15.51
N ARG A 38 12.64 5.74 -15.38
CA ARG A 38 12.77 6.95 -16.20
C ARG A 38 13.26 6.62 -17.60
N ARG A 39 12.59 7.24 -18.58
CA ARG A 39 13.00 7.25 -20.00
C ARG A 39 13.64 8.57 -20.44
N GLY A 40 13.71 9.56 -19.54
CA GLY A 40 14.22 10.89 -19.81
C GLY A 40 13.78 11.93 -18.77
N PRO A 41 13.90 13.22 -19.09
CA PRO A 41 13.29 14.31 -18.33
C PRO A 41 11.77 14.10 -18.17
N LEU A 42 11.20 14.55 -17.04
CA LEU A 42 9.75 14.55 -16.80
C LEU A 42 9.25 15.97 -17.03
N ASN A 43 8.79 16.27 -18.24
CA ASN A 43 8.40 17.63 -18.65
C ASN A 43 6.89 17.81 -18.66
N THR A 44 6.15 16.70 -18.75
CA THR A 44 4.70 16.67 -18.87
C THR A 44 4.09 15.77 -17.81
N VAL A 45 2.78 15.93 -17.58
CA VAL A 45 2.02 15.02 -16.71
C VAL A 45 2.07 13.59 -17.25
N GLY A 46 2.00 13.41 -18.58
CA GLY A 46 2.07 12.10 -19.21
C GLY A 46 3.39 11.36 -18.95
N ASP A 47 4.52 12.08 -18.87
CA ASP A 47 5.80 11.48 -18.50
C ASP A 47 5.75 10.89 -17.08
N VAL A 48 5.11 11.61 -16.16
CA VAL A 48 4.94 11.16 -14.77
C VAL A 48 3.96 10.00 -14.69
N GLU A 49 2.83 10.07 -15.39
CA GLU A 49 1.81 9.01 -15.42
C GLU A 49 2.40 7.69 -15.91
N TYR A 50 3.21 7.73 -16.97
CA TYR A 50 3.83 6.52 -17.51
C TYR A 50 4.75 5.87 -16.47
N ILE A 51 5.72 6.61 -15.93
CA ILE A 51 6.65 6.02 -14.95
C ILE A 51 5.93 5.56 -13.68
N THR A 52 4.83 6.24 -13.31
CA THR A 52 3.99 5.85 -12.18
C THR A 52 3.31 4.51 -12.45
N ALA A 53 2.74 4.32 -13.64
CA ALA A 53 2.08 3.07 -14.02
C ALA A 53 3.06 1.89 -13.96
N ASP A 54 4.26 2.04 -14.53
CA ASP A 54 5.30 1.03 -14.50
C ASP A 54 5.75 0.72 -13.06
N TYR A 55 5.98 1.78 -12.26
CA TYR A 55 6.38 1.63 -10.86
C TYR A 55 5.30 0.91 -10.04
N VAL A 56 4.03 1.27 -10.20
CA VAL A 56 2.91 0.64 -9.47
C VAL A 56 2.74 -0.82 -9.87
N ALA A 57 2.88 -1.14 -11.16
CA ALA A 57 2.84 -2.52 -11.64
C ALA A 57 3.96 -3.35 -11.00
N TRP A 58 5.21 -2.87 -11.05
CA TRP A 58 6.35 -3.52 -10.40
C TRP A 58 6.18 -3.61 -8.88
N TYR A 59 5.76 -2.52 -8.23
CA TYR A 59 5.60 -2.45 -6.79
C TYR A 59 4.61 -3.50 -6.29
N ASN A 60 3.48 -3.66 -6.96
CA ASN A 60 2.44 -4.59 -6.52
C ASN A 60 2.75 -6.05 -6.88
N GLN A 61 3.36 -6.29 -8.04
CA GLN A 61 3.47 -7.65 -8.59
C GLN A 61 4.85 -8.28 -8.41
N GLN A 62 5.90 -7.49 -8.23
CA GLN A 62 7.29 -7.97 -8.27
C GLN A 62 8.13 -7.56 -7.06
N ARG A 63 7.80 -6.45 -6.39
CA ARG A 63 8.59 -5.97 -5.25
C ARG A 63 8.49 -6.92 -4.07
N LEU A 64 9.61 -7.53 -3.70
CA LEU A 64 9.68 -8.39 -2.52
C LEU A 64 9.81 -7.54 -1.25
N MET A 65 8.89 -7.72 -0.29
CA MET A 65 8.93 -7.01 0.99
C MET A 65 9.26 -7.94 2.15
N HIS A 66 10.33 -7.65 2.89
CA HIS A 66 10.72 -8.45 4.05
C HIS A 66 9.61 -8.54 5.10
N ARG A 67 8.87 -7.44 5.33
CA ARG A 67 7.74 -7.42 6.27
C ARG A 67 6.57 -8.34 5.87
N LEU A 68 6.46 -8.67 4.59
CA LEU A 68 5.44 -9.58 4.07
C LEU A 68 5.93 -11.03 3.95
N GLY A 69 7.15 -11.32 4.41
CA GLY A 69 7.76 -12.65 4.23
C GLY A 69 8.42 -12.84 2.85
N ARG A 70 8.92 -11.75 2.24
CA ARG A 70 9.57 -11.74 0.92
C ARG A 70 8.64 -12.17 -0.21
N ILE A 71 7.39 -11.73 -0.18
CA ILE A 71 6.42 -11.86 -1.27
C ILE A 71 5.98 -10.47 -1.77
N PRO A 72 5.40 -10.37 -2.98
CA PRO A 72 4.80 -9.14 -3.48
C PRO A 72 3.58 -8.67 -2.68
N PRO A 73 3.31 -7.35 -2.60
CA PRO A 73 2.14 -6.79 -1.96
C PRO A 73 0.82 -7.40 -2.44
N ALA A 74 0.63 -7.57 -3.75
CA ALA A 74 -0.61 -8.13 -4.30
C ALA A 74 -0.84 -9.58 -3.82
N GLU A 75 0.24 -10.36 -3.68
CA GLU A 75 0.14 -11.71 -3.15
C GLU A 75 -0.20 -11.71 -1.65
N ALA A 76 0.42 -10.83 -0.86
CA ALA A 76 0.10 -10.69 0.55
C ALA A 76 -1.36 -10.26 0.77
N GLU A 77 -1.85 -9.31 -0.02
CA GLU A 77 -3.24 -8.86 0.00
C GLU A 77 -4.20 -10.00 -0.37
N ALA A 78 -3.91 -10.75 -1.43
CA ALA A 78 -4.72 -11.91 -1.83
C ALA A 78 -4.79 -12.97 -0.71
N ARG A 79 -3.67 -13.27 -0.05
CA ARG A 79 -3.61 -14.19 1.11
C ARG A 79 -4.41 -13.66 2.31
N TYR A 80 -4.37 -12.36 2.56
CA TYR A 80 -5.13 -11.73 3.64
C TYR A 80 -6.64 -11.86 3.39
N TYR A 81 -7.10 -11.53 2.19
CA TYR A 81 -8.52 -11.64 1.85
C TYR A 81 -9.01 -13.09 1.79
N SER A 82 -8.18 -14.03 1.32
CA SER A 82 -8.57 -15.45 1.38
C SER A 82 -8.81 -15.91 2.81
N GLN A 83 -7.94 -15.51 3.76
CA GLN A 83 -8.07 -15.84 5.18
C GLN A 83 -9.30 -15.20 5.83
N LEU A 84 -9.55 -13.91 5.54
CA LEU A 84 -10.75 -13.20 6.01
C LEU A 84 -12.05 -13.86 5.54
N VAL A 85 -12.10 -14.29 4.27
CA VAL A 85 -13.27 -14.97 3.71
C VAL A 85 -13.46 -16.34 4.37
N THR A 86 -12.38 -17.10 4.59
CA THR A 86 -12.45 -18.41 5.27
C THR A 86 -12.74 -18.31 6.78
N GLY A 87 -12.39 -17.20 7.42
CA GLY A 87 -12.60 -16.96 8.85
C GLY A 87 -13.98 -16.39 9.19
N ARG A 88 -14.83 -16.11 8.19
CA ARG A 88 -16.22 -15.70 8.41
C ARG A 88 -17.06 -16.97 8.65
N PRO A 89 -17.58 -17.21 9.86
CA PRO A 89 -18.44 -18.37 10.08
C PRO A 89 -19.67 -18.27 9.19
N ALA A 90 -19.94 -19.34 8.44
CA ALA A 90 -21.19 -19.53 7.73
C ALA A 90 -22.31 -19.68 8.77
N GLY A 91 -23.07 -18.62 9.02
CA GLY A 91 -24.30 -18.69 9.81
C GLY A 91 -24.43 -17.64 10.91
N SER A 92 -24.99 -16.50 10.54
CA SER A 92 -25.91 -15.72 11.39
C SER A 92 -26.79 -14.85 10.49
N GLN A 93 -27.34 -15.44 9.44
CA GLN A 93 -28.55 -14.88 8.83
C GLN A 93 -29.68 -15.25 9.79
N LYS A 94 -30.06 -14.33 10.68
CA LYS A 94 -31.33 -14.48 11.40
C LYS A 94 -32.44 -14.43 10.34
N PRO A 95 -33.37 -15.39 10.30
CA PRO A 95 -34.57 -15.23 9.48
C PRO A 95 -35.41 -14.12 10.12
N GLU A 96 -35.51 -12.97 9.45
CA GLU A 96 -36.52 -11.97 9.75
C GLU A 96 -37.79 -12.29 8.97
N GLY A 97 -38.92 -12.37 9.67
CA GLY A 97 -40.26 -12.45 9.09
C GLY A 97 -41.07 -13.63 9.62
N ALA A 98 -41.67 -13.43 10.80
CA ALA A 98 -42.94 -14.06 11.17
C ALA A 98 -44.06 -13.05 10.90
#